data_AF-A0A8J2AY01-F1
#
_entry.id   AF-A0A8J2AY01-F1
#
_cell.length_a   1.000
_cell.length_b   1.000
_cell.length_c   1.000
_cell.angle_alpha   90.00
_cell.angle_beta   90.00
_cell.angle_gamma   90.00
#
_symmetry.space_group_name_H-M   'P 1'
#
loop_
_entity.id
_entity.type
_entity.pdbx_description
1 polymer ?
#
loop_
_entity_poly.entity_id
_entity_poly.type
_entity_poly.pdbx_seq_one_letter_code
_entity_poly.pdbx_strand_id
1 'polypeptide(L)'
;MRKAAITLTAAGVHLTTEPVPVHAAFEYDGGRSKILFNNYDKFNTGPKAGPGVKVKECPRADELSPFSGIAFADSQILVRVNETDSSPQCQVLKKIGSNAETAVEAEKMIEFAKRCGPVGEYKRRIAESWSIPMFTGGLDWVSGEGEELYIETDQHPEGLMVNVTKDKWESAKNCWAMGCDCEQTKSPRVRIFLYLLGVCCLVGLGWDVIRYYVFGVRPDPEEDEEDYDDKKRLTKEEKKKRKGERFLGIWCRRRRDSVAVEK
;
A
#
# COMPACT_ATOMS: atom_id res chain seq x y z
N MET A 1 6.35 -76.04 13.61
CA MET A 1 5.85 -74.77 13.03
C MET A 1 5.70 -73.76 14.16
N ARG A 2 6.62 -72.80 14.28
CA ARG A 2 6.54 -71.70 15.27
C ARG A 2 6.48 -70.39 14.49
N LYS A 3 5.36 -69.67 14.58
CA LYS A 3 5.18 -68.35 13.98
C LYS A 3 5.76 -67.31 14.95
N ALA A 4 6.78 -66.57 14.50
CA ALA A 4 7.31 -65.43 15.21
C ALA A 4 6.50 -64.18 14.81
N ALA A 5 5.92 -63.50 15.80
CA ALA A 5 5.26 -62.21 15.61
C ALA A 5 6.32 -61.11 15.74
N ILE A 6 6.48 -60.31 14.70
CA ILE A 6 7.36 -59.13 14.67
C ILE A 6 6.50 -57.92 15.01
N THR A 7 6.74 -57.33 16.17
CA THR A 7 6.07 -56.11 16.62
C THR A 7 6.92 -54.92 16.19
N LEU A 8 6.45 -54.17 15.19
CA LEU A 8 7.07 -52.92 14.73
C LEU A 8 6.61 -51.77 15.63
N THR A 9 7.49 -51.32 16.53
CA THR A 9 7.34 -50.07 17.27
C THR A 9 7.70 -48.89 16.37
N ALA A 10 6.69 -48.13 15.94
CA ALA A 10 6.87 -46.85 15.27
C ALA A 10 7.32 -45.80 16.29
N ALA A 11 8.57 -45.35 16.19
CA ALA A 11 9.06 -44.19 16.93
C ALA A 11 8.52 -42.92 16.28
N GLY A 12 7.59 -42.24 16.95
CA GLY A 12 7.08 -40.94 16.55
C GLY A 12 8.14 -39.87 16.77
N VAL A 13 8.62 -39.28 15.68
CA VAL A 13 9.47 -38.08 15.70
C VAL A 13 8.54 -36.88 15.84
N HIS A 14 8.40 -36.35 17.05
CA HIS A 14 7.78 -35.05 17.27
C HIS A 14 8.78 -33.96 16.88
N LEU A 15 8.63 -33.39 15.67
CA LEU A 15 9.25 -32.11 15.35
C LEU A 15 8.54 -31.01 16.13
N THR A 16 9.19 -30.52 17.19
CA THR A 16 8.82 -29.26 17.85
C THR A 16 9.41 -28.12 17.03
N THR A 17 8.62 -27.54 16.14
CA THR A 17 8.94 -26.26 15.51
C THR A 17 8.84 -25.17 16.57
N GLU A 18 9.96 -24.61 16.99
CA GLU A 18 10.00 -23.46 17.89
C GLU A 18 9.43 -22.22 17.14
N PRO A 19 8.53 -21.44 17.77
CA PRO A 19 8.06 -20.20 17.19
C PRO A 19 9.21 -19.19 17.15
N VAL A 20 9.74 -18.93 15.96
CA VAL A 20 10.75 -17.89 15.75
C VAL A 20 10.13 -16.55 16.17
N PRO A 21 10.74 -15.79 17.09
CA PRO A 21 10.25 -14.48 17.48
C PRO A 21 10.33 -13.54 16.26
N VAL A 22 9.18 -13.29 15.67
CA VAL A 22 9.01 -12.37 14.55
C VAL A 22 9.22 -10.94 15.07
N HIS A 23 10.41 -10.39 14.83
CA HIS A 23 10.65 -8.97 14.98
C HIS A 23 9.92 -8.24 13.85
N ALA A 24 8.71 -7.79 14.15
CA ALA A 24 7.86 -7.04 13.23
C ALA A 24 8.49 -5.68 12.88
N ALA A 25 9.39 -5.67 11.90
CA ALA A 25 9.75 -4.46 11.18
C ALA A 25 8.66 -4.24 10.13
N PHE A 26 7.55 -3.62 10.56
CA PHE A 26 6.52 -3.19 9.62
C PHE A 26 7.11 -2.16 8.67
N GLU A 27 7.51 -2.58 7.47
CA GLU A 27 7.71 -1.68 6.34
C GLU A 27 6.32 -1.17 5.93
N TYR A 28 5.90 -0.11 6.63
CA TYR A 28 4.70 0.67 6.40
C TYR A 28 4.80 1.32 5.03
N ASP A 29 4.37 0.58 4.01
CA ASP A 29 4.07 1.13 2.69
C ASP A 29 2.71 1.80 2.79
N GLY A 30 2.70 2.95 3.47
CA GLY A 30 1.53 3.76 3.70
C GLY A 30 0.93 4.16 2.37
N GLY A 31 -0.10 3.42 1.95
CA GLY A 31 -1.02 3.87 0.92
C GLY A 31 -1.42 5.31 1.23
N ARG A 32 -1.02 6.21 0.34
CA ARG A 32 -1.26 7.65 0.42
C ARG A 32 -2.76 7.90 0.59
N SER A 33 -3.23 8.04 1.82
CA SER A 33 -4.47 8.76 2.05
C SER A 33 -4.13 10.24 1.85
N LYS A 34 -4.71 10.85 0.81
CA LYS A 34 -4.74 12.31 0.69
C LYS A 34 -5.60 12.84 1.84
N ILE A 35 -5.03 12.96 3.03
CA ILE A 35 -5.70 13.59 4.16
C ILE A 35 -5.61 15.10 3.95
N LEU A 36 -6.79 15.70 3.96
CA LEU A 36 -7.15 17.05 3.53
C LEU A 36 -6.62 18.16 4.44
N PHE A 37 -5.32 18.29 4.71
CA PHE A 37 -4.80 19.56 5.25
C PHE A 37 -3.41 19.88 4.71
N ASN A 38 -3.29 21.05 4.07
CA ASN A 38 -2.05 21.62 3.60
C ASN A 38 -1.10 21.80 4.78
N ASN A 39 -0.13 20.90 4.97
CA ASN A 39 1.25 21.22 5.35
C ASN A 39 2.12 19.95 5.44
N TYR A 40 3.09 19.87 4.52
CA TYR A 40 4.37 19.16 4.61
C TYR A 40 4.40 17.78 5.28
N ASP A 41 3.86 16.81 4.56
CA ASP A 41 4.26 15.42 4.73
C ASP A 41 5.66 15.21 4.12
N LYS A 42 6.70 15.65 4.85
CA LYS A 42 8.11 15.37 4.54
C LYS A 42 8.51 14.00 5.10
N PHE A 43 7.71 12.96 4.86
CA PHE A 43 8.30 11.63 4.85
C PHE A 43 9.32 11.59 3.72
N ASN A 44 10.48 11.01 4.00
CA ASN A 44 11.65 10.95 3.15
C ASN A 44 11.31 10.21 1.84
N THR A 45 10.60 10.88 0.93
CA THR A 45 10.37 10.40 -0.43
C THR A 45 11.77 10.26 -1.00
N GLY A 46 12.17 9.02 -1.30
CA GLY A 46 13.31 8.78 -2.18
C GLY A 46 13.22 9.70 -3.41
N PRO A 47 14.37 10.00 -4.04
CA PRO A 47 14.49 11.05 -5.04
C PRO A 47 13.30 11.02 -5.98
N LYS A 48 12.47 12.08 -5.94
CA LYS A 48 11.32 12.23 -6.83
C LYS A 48 11.83 11.94 -8.23
N ALA A 49 11.35 10.84 -8.83
CA ALA A 49 11.68 10.50 -10.20
C ALA A 49 11.48 11.77 -11.03
N GLY A 50 12.56 12.22 -11.67
CA GLY A 50 12.59 13.52 -12.31
C GLY A 50 11.41 13.71 -13.26
N PRO A 51 10.99 14.97 -13.49
CA PRO A 51 9.91 15.25 -14.44
C PRO A 51 10.28 14.67 -15.81
N GLY A 52 9.61 13.58 -16.20
CA GLY A 52 9.86 12.91 -17.48
C GLY A 52 9.91 11.38 -17.45
N VAL A 53 10.11 10.74 -16.29
CA VAL A 53 10.03 9.27 -16.21
C VAL A 53 8.56 8.87 -16.17
N LYS A 54 7.96 8.65 -17.34
CA LYS A 54 6.65 8.01 -17.45
C LYS A 54 6.79 6.61 -16.86
N VAL A 55 6.22 6.42 -15.68
CA VAL A 55 6.14 5.10 -15.07
C VAL A 55 5.32 4.22 -16.02
N LYS A 56 5.90 3.08 -16.43
CA LYS A 56 5.24 2.16 -17.35
C LYS A 56 3.94 1.68 -16.70
N GLU A 57 2.83 1.83 -17.42
CA GLU A 57 1.55 1.25 -17.00
C GLU A 57 1.72 -0.27 -16.90
N CYS A 58 1.27 -0.83 -15.77
CA CYS A 58 1.29 -2.28 -15.60
C CYS A 58 0.24 -2.92 -16.51
N PRO A 59 0.45 -4.17 -16.96
CA PRO A 59 -0.60 -4.94 -17.61
C PRO A 59 -1.81 -5.09 -16.68
N ARG A 60 -2.98 -5.33 -17.27
CA ARG A 60 -4.22 -5.57 -16.52
C ARG A 60 -4.16 -6.96 -15.87
N ALA A 61 -4.77 -7.10 -14.70
CA ALA A 61 -4.94 -8.38 -14.02
C ALA A 61 -5.83 -9.33 -14.82
N ASP A 62 -5.46 -10.62 -14.88
CA ASP A 62 -6.20 -11.66 -15.61
C ASP A 62 -7.31 -12.32 -14.77
N GLU A 63 -7.59 -11.81 -13.56
CA GLU A 63 -8.60 -12.35 -12.61
C GLU A 63 -8.40 -13.84 -12.27
N LEU A 64 -7.16 -14.31 -12.34
CA LEU A 64 -6.76 -15.71 -12.13
C LEU A 64 -5.72 -15.79 -11.01
N SER A 65 -5.85 -16.80 -10.14
CA SER A 65 -4.92 -17.02 -9.02
C SER A 65 -4.70 -18.52 -8.77
N PRO A 66 -3.46 -18.96 -8.49
CA PRO A 66 -3.19 -20.31 -8.00
C PRO A 66 -3.47 -20.48 -6.50
N PHE A 67 -3.63 -19.38 -5.76
CA PHE A 67 -3.79 -19.35 -4.31
C PHE A 67 -5.18 -18.87 -3.91
N SER A 68 -5.73 -19.46 -2.87
CA SER A 68 -6.99 -19.05 -2.22
C SER A 68 -6.82 -17.92 -1.19
N GLY A 69 -5.58 -17.57 -0.86
CA GLY A 69 -5.25 -16.56 0.14
C GLY A 69 -3.79 -16.16 0.07
N ILE A 70 -3.52 -14.87 0.26
CA ILE A 70 -2.18 -14.28 0.19
C ILE A 70 -2.03 -13.28 1.34
N ALA A 71 -0.92 -13.35 2.06
CA ALA A 71 -0.52 -12.39 3.08
C ALA A 71 0.95 -11.99 2.91
N PHE A 72 1.30 -10.79 3.32
CA PHE A 72 2.68 -10.30 3.31
C PHE A 72 3.12 -10.03 4.75
N ALA A 73 4.24 -10.61 5.16
CA ALA A 73 4.84 -10.37 6.46
C ALA A 73 6.36 -10.45 6.37
N ASP A 74 7.04 -9.46 6.93
CA ASP A 74 8.50 -9.40 7.03
C ASP A 74 9.23 -9.74 5.72
N SER A 75 8.77 -9.12 4.62
CA SER A 75 9.27 -9.33 3.25
C SER A 75 9.06 -10.74 2.67
N GLN A 76 8.32 -11.60 3.37
CA GLN A 76 7.92 -12.92 2.88
C GLN A 76 6.48 -12.88 2.37
N ILE A 77 6.20 -13.77 1.42
CA ILE A 77 4.86 -13.96 0.89
C ILE A 77 4.33 -15.28 1.45
N LEU A 78 3.25 -15.18 2.22
CA LEU A 78 2.54 -16.31 2.79
C LEU A 78 1.35 -16.63 1.90
N VAL A 79 1.24 -17.87 1.48
CA VAL A 79 0.20 -18.31 0.55
C VAL A 79 -0.61 -19.46 1.13
N ARG A 80 -1.89 -19.52 0.75
CA ARG A 80 -2.78 -20.63 1.03
C ARG A 80 -3.22 -21.28 -0.27
N VAL A 81 -2.77 -22.50 -0.52
CA VAL A 81 -2.98 -23.20 -1.80
C VAL A 81 -4.43 -23.67 -1.96
N ASN A 82 -4.96 -24.40 -0.97
CA ASN A 82 -6.33 -24.93 -0.98
C ASN A 82 -7.20 -24.33 0.13
N GLU A 83 -8.50 -24.24 -0.11
CA GLU A 83 -9.48 -23.78 0.89
C GLU A 83 -9.96 -24.90 1.82
N THR A 84 -9.96 -26.13 1.30
CA THR A 84 -10.54 -27.30 1.97
C THR A 84 -9.64 -27.93 3.02
N ASP A 85 -8.41 -27.46 3.17
CA ASP A 85 -7.48 -28.02 4.15
C ASP A 85 -7.96 -27.73 5.56
N SER A 86 -8.16 -28.79 6.34
CA SER A 86 -8.72 -28.77 7.70
C SER A 86 -7.95 -27.89 8.70
N SER A 87 -6.71 -27.52 8.37
CA SER A 87 -5.93 -26.49 9.06
C SER A 87 -5.46 -25.45 8.03
N PRO A 88 -5.96 -24.19 8.05
CA PRO A 88 -5.54 -23.14 7.13
C PRO A 88 -4.17 -22.59 7.56
N GLN A 89 -3.13 -23.40 7.41
CA GLN A 89 -1.76 -22.95 7.61
C GLN A 89 -1.29 -22.24 6.34
N CYS A 90 -0.88 -20.98 6.49
CA CYS A 90 -0.27 -20.24 5.41
C CYS A 90 1.20 -20.64 5.31
N GLN A 91 1.64 -20.98 4.11
CA GLN A 91 2.98 -21.49 3.82
C GLN A 91 3.83 -20.37 3.23
N VAL A 92 5.13 -20.34 3.53
CA VAL A 92 6.04 -19.36 2.92
C VAL A 92 6.32 -19.76 1.48
N LEU A 93 5.96 -18.89 0.54
CA LEU A 93 6.24 -19.08 -0.87
C LEU A 93 7.73 -18.83 -1.14
N LYS A 94 8.44 -19.83 -1.66
CA LYS A 94 9.84 -19.71 -2.08
C LYS A 94 9.96 -19.41 -3.56
N LYS A 95 9.30 -20.21 -4.41
CA LYS A 95 9.34 -20.05 -5.87
C LYS A 95 7.99 -20.28 -6.52
N ILE A 96 7.78 -19.64 -7.66
CA ILE A 96 6.58 -19.83 -8.50
C ILE A 96 6.96 -19.66 -9.98
N GLY A 97 6.40 -20.51 -10.84
CA GLY A 97 6.56 -20.39 -12.29
C GLY A 97 5.75 -21.44 -13.02
N SER A 98 5.81 -21.43 -14.35
CA SER A 98 5.14 -22.47 -15.16
C SER A 98 5.76 -23.86 -14.92
N ASN A 99 7.09 -23.94 -14.83
CA ASN A 99 7.83 -25.18 -14.65
C ASN A 99 8.89 -25.00 -13.53
N ALA A 100 9.46 -26.10 -13.04
CA ALA A 100 10.53 -26.05 -12.04
C ALA A 100 11.77 -25.24 -12.50
N GLU A 101 12.10 -25.28 -13.79
CA GLU A 101 13.23 -24.55 -14.38
C GLU A 101 12.96 -23.05 -14.56
N THR A 102 11.69 -22.67 -14.80
CA THR A 102 11.27 -21.27 -14.99
C THR A 102 10.73 -20.64 -13.72
N ALA A 103 10.76 -21.37 -12.60
CA ALA A 103 10.31 -20.90 -11.31
C ALA A 103 11.20 -19.76 -10.80
N VAL A 104 10.56 -18.66 -10.40
CA VAL A 104 11.22 -17.47 -9.91
C VAL A 104 11.00 -17.33 -8.41
N GLU A 105 12.06 -16.92 -7.72
CA GLU A 105 12.05 -16.66 -6.29
C GLU A 105 11.04 -15.57 -5.93
N ALA A 106 10.33 -15.78 -4.82
CA ALA A 106 9.29 -14.87 -4.38
C ALA A 106 9.81 -13.44 -4.16
N GLU A 107 11.04 -13.31 -3.66
CA GLU A 107 11.72 -12.02 -3.45
C GLU A 107 11.89 -11.23 -4.76
N LYS A 108 12.27 -11.91 -5.84
CA LYS A 108 12.47 -11.28 -7.16
C LYS A 108 11.15 -10.76 -7.75
N MET A 109 10.02 -11.42 -7.48
CA MET A 109 8.75 -10.90 -7.98
C MET A 109 8.33 -9.62 -7.25
N ILE A 110 8.68 -9.47 -5.96
CA ILE A 110 8.45 -8.21 -5.24
C ILE A 110 9.25 -7.10 -5.93
N GLU A 111 10.48 -7.37 -6.34
CA GLU A 111 11.27 -6.42 -7.12
C GLU A 111 10.63 -6.10 -8.47
N PHE A 112 10.09 -7.10 -9.19
CA PHE A 112 9.40 -6.88 -10.45
C PHE A 112 8.12 -6.06 -10.29
N ALA A 113 7.31 -6.36 -9.26
CA ALA A 113 6.11 -5.60 -8.93
C ALA A 113 6.41 -4.12 -8.66
N LYS A 114 7.56 -3.81 -8.07
CA LYS A 114 8.03 -2.45 -7.80
C LYS A 114 8.43 -1.68 -9.06
N ARG A 115 8.66 -2.35 -10.21
CA ARG A 115 9.14 -1.71 -11.46
C ARG A 115 8.03 -1.08 -12.31
N CYS A 116 6.78 -1.48 -12.15
CA CYS A 116 5.66 -0.92 -12.91
C CYS A 116 4.72 -0.14 -11.98
N GLY A 117 3.98 0.82 -12.56
CA GLY A 117 2.97 1.67 -11.90
C GLY A 117 3.43 2.50 -10.68
N PRO A 118 2.55 3.34 -10.10
CA PRO A 118 2.91 4.24 -9.01
C PRO A 118 3.47 3.54 -7.77
N VAL A 119 4.40 4.23 -7.11
CA VAL A 119 5.04 3.82 -5.85
C VAL A 119 3.98 3.59 -4.77
N GLY A 120 4.09 2.47 -4.06
CA GLY A 120 3.22 2.10 -2.94
C GLY A 120 2.00 1.25 -3.29
N GLU A 121 1.78 0.95 -4.57
CA GLU A 121 0.66 0.10 -4.99
C GLU A 121 1.06 -1.35 -5.30
N TYR A 122 2.35 -1.69 -5.23
CA TYR A 122 2.82 -3.02 -5.65
C TYR A 122 2.21 -4.15 -4.81
N LYS A 123 2.03 -3.96 -3.48
CA LYS A 123 1.39 -4.95 -2.61
C LYS A 123 -0.06 -5.24 -3.04
N ARG A 124 -0.81 -4.18 -3.33
CA ARG A 124 -2.18 -4.29 -3.84
C ARG A 124 -2.21 -5.03 -5.18
N ARG A 125 -1.25 -4.79 -6.06
CA ARG A 125 -1.19 -5.46 -7.37
C ARG A 125 -0.82 -6.92 -7.29
N ILE A 126 0.14 -7.28 -6.43
CA ILE A 126 0.44 -8.70 -6.19
C ILE A 126 -0.79 -9.39 -5.60
N ALA A 127 -1.54 -8.71 -4.72
CA ALA A 127 -2.79 -9.22 -4.18
C ALA A 127 -3.92 -9.32 -5.25
N GLU A 128 -3.99 -8.38 -6.19
CA GLU A 128 -5.00 -8.37 -7.26
C GLU A 128 -4.67 -9.36 -8.39
N SER A 129 -3.40 -9.53 -8.77
CA SER A 129 -2.97 -10.54 -9.72
C SER A 129 -1.46 -10.80 -9.68
N TRP A 130 -1.11 -12.08 -9.55
CA TRP A 130 0.26 -12.58 -9.70
C TRP A 130 0.79 -12.53 -11.13
N SER A 131 -0.10 -12.38 -12.11
CA SER A 131 0.30 -12.23 -13.51
C SER A 131 1.06 -10.93 -13.75
N ILE A 132 0.69 -9.86 -13.04
CA ILE A 132 1.28 -8.53 -13.20
C ILE A 132 2.80 -8.53 -12.93
N PRO A 133 3.31 -8.97 -11.75
CA PRO A 133 4.74 -9.00 -11.51
C PRO A 133 5.48 -9.92 -12.49
N MET A 134 4.90 -11.05 -12.88
CA MET A 134 5.52 -11.99 -13.80
C MET A 134 5.70 -11.40 -15.21
N PHE A 135 4.64 -10.77 -15.76
CA PHE A 135 4.74 -10.07 -17.03
C PHE A 135 5.75 -8.91 -16.99
N THR A 136 5.85 -8.20 -15.87
CA THR A 136 6.83 -7.10 -15.74
C THR A 136 8.27 -7.60 -15.64
N GLY A 137 8.46 -8.82 -15.13
CA GLY A 137 9.73 -9.54 -15.14
C GLY A 137 10.09 -10.13 -16.52
N GLY A 138 9.15 -10.13 -17.47
CA GLY A 138 9.32 -10.79 -18.78
C GLY A 138 9.31 -12.31 -18.66
N LEU A 139 8.62 -12.84 -17.65
CA LEU A 139 8.51 -14.26 -17.36
C LEU A 139 7.23 -14.81 -17.95
N ASP A 140 7.28 -16.06 -18.42
CA ASP A 140 6.12 -16.75 -18.95
C ASP A 140 5.12 -17.00 -17.81
N TRP A 141 4.00 -16.29 -17.88
CA TRP A 141 2.85 -16.48 -17.01
C TRP A 141 1.79 -17.33 -17.70
N VAL A 142 1.12 -18.13 -16.89
CA VAL A 142 0.03 -19.02 -17.27
C VAL A 142 -1.17 -18.19 -17.74
N SER A 143 -1.57 -18.39 -18.98
CA SER A 143 -2.53 -17.52 -19.68
C SER A 143 -3.95 -18.05 -19.66
N GLY A 144 -4.13 -19.34 -19.30
CA GLY A 144 -5.42 -20.03 -19.31
C GLY A 144 -5.93 -20.41 -17.92
N GLU A 145 -7.26 -20.43 -17.78
CA GLU A 145 -7.91 -21.07 -16.63
C GLU A 145 -7.72 -22.59 -16.69
N GLY A 146 -7.36 -23.20 -15.56
CA GLY A 146 -7.14 -24.64 -15.44
C GLY A 146 -5.72 -25.11 -15.80
N GLU A 147 -4.84 -24.21 -16.24
CA GLU A 147 -3.42 -24.50 -16.40
C GLU A 147 -2.73 -24.66 -15.03
N GLU A 148 -1.71 -25.51 -14.97
CA GLU A 148 -0.96 -25.81 -13.75
C GLU A 148 0.25 -24.89 -13.59
N LEU A 149 0.48 -24.41 -12.38
CA LEU A 149 1.66 -23.66 -11.98
C LEU A 149 2.51 -24.49 -11.02
N TYR A 150 3.83 -24.46 -11.22
CA TYR A 150 4.80 -24.99 -10.28
C TYR A 150 5.02 -24.02 -9.12
N ILE A 151 4.89 -24.52 -7.90
CA ILE A 151 4.96 -23.73 -6.67
C ILE A 151 5.85 -24.45 -5.66
N GLU A 152 6.90 -23.80 -5.19
CA GLU A 152 7.77 -24.30 -4.12
C GLU A 152 7.48 -23.53 -2.83
N THR A 153 7.09 -24.24 -1.77
CA THR A 153 6.83 -23.66 -0.45
C THR A 153 7.81 -24.18 0.60
N ASP A 154 7.74 -23.66 1.80
CA ASP A 154 8.45 -24.19 2.96
C ASP A 154 8.04 -25.62 3.34
N GLN A 155 6.74 -25.95 3.23
CA GLN A 155 6.21 -27.29 3.51
C GLN A 155 6.40 -28.28 2.35
N HIS A 156 6.43 -27.78 1.11
CA HIS A 156 6.61 -28.59 -0.10
C HIS A 156 7.87 -28.16 -0.87
N PRO A 157 9.07 -28.54 -0.40
CA PRO A 157 10.34 -28.20 -1.05
C PRO A 157 10.53 -28.89 -2.42
N GLU A 158 9.87 -30.02 -2.66
CA GLU A 158 9.85 -30.70 -3.97
C GLU A 158 9.06 -29.92 -5.03
N GLY A 159 8.21 -29.00 -4.58
CA GLY A 159 7.29 -28.23 -5.39
C GLY A 159 6.01 -28.99 -5.71
N LEU A 160 4.94 -28.22 -5.85
CA LEU A 160 3.58 -28.68 -6.09
C LEU A 160 3.06 -28.05 -7.39
N MET A 161 2.44 -28.86 -8.24
CA MET A 161 1.66 -28.35 -9.38
C MET A 161 0.26 -27.98 -8.90
N VAL A 162 -0.12 -26.73 -9.12
CA VAL A 162 -1.36 -26.15 -8.62
C VAL A 162 -2.12 -25.49 -9.75
N ASN A 163 -3.40 -25.86 -9.90
CA ASN A 163 -4.25 -25.32 -10.94
C ASN A 163 -4.62 -23.87 -10.62
N VAL A 164 -4.53 -23.03 -11.64
CA VAL A 164 -4.97 -21.64 -11.63
C VAL A 164 -6.47 -21.61 -11.91
N THR A 165 -7.26 -21.05 -10.99
CA THR A 165 -8.72 -20.96 -11.16
C THR A 165 -9.23 -19.57 -10.77
N LYS A 166 -10.39 -19.21 -11.32
CA LYS A 166 -11.07 -17.96 -10.95
C LYS A 166 -11.62 -18.00 -9.52
N ASP A 167 -12.10 -19.15 -9.06
CA ASP A 167 -12.63 -19.31 -7.70
C ASP A 167 -11.58 -18.96 -6.64
N LYS A 168 -10.35 -19.44 -6.83
CA LYS A 168 -9.22 -19.12 -5.95
C LYS A 168 -8.90 -17.63 -5.95
N TRP A 169 -9.06 -16.96 -7.08
CA TRP A 169 -8.87 -15.50 -7.18
C TRP A 169 -9.94 -14.74 -6.38
N GLU A 170 -11.21 -15.12 -6.48
CA GLU A 170 -12.28 -14.51 -5.70
C GLU A 170 -12.07 -14.71 -4.20
N SER A 171 -11.66 -15.92 -3.80
CA SER A 171 -11.31 -16.22 -2.42
C SER A 171 -10.10 -15.45 -1.94
N ALA A 172 -9.03 -15.33 -2.74
CA ALA A 172 -7.85 -14.54 -2.39
C ALA A 172 -8.20 -13.05 -2.22
N LYS A 173 -9.08 -12.52 -3.07
CA LYS A 173 -9.58 -11.15 -2.97
C LYS A 173 -10.41 -10.94 -1.71
N ASN A 174 -11.30 -11.87 -1.37
CA ASN A 174 -12.08 -11.84 -0.13
C ASN A 174 -11.17 -11.95 1.10
N CYS A 175 -10.17 -12.83 1.03
CA CYS A 175 -9.12 -13.01 2.02
C CYS A 175 -8.34 -11.72 2.25
N TRP A 176 -8.00 -10.99 1.18
CA TRP A 176 -7.35 -9.68 1.29
C TRP A 176 -8.24 -8.63 1.96
N ALA A 177 -9.52 -8.57 1.58
CA ALA A 177 -10.47 -7.58 2.08
C ALA A 177 -10.83 -7.80 3.56
N MET A 178 -11.01 -9.06 3.98
CA MET A 178 -11.43 -9.41 5.35
C MET A 178 -10.27 -9.76 6.27
N GLY A 179 -9.06 -9.90 5.72
CA GLY A 179 -7.90 -10.46 6.38
C GLY A 179 -7.86 -11.98 6.19
N CYS A 180 -6.75 -12.46 5.65
CA CYS A 180 -6.53 -13.89 5.52
C CYS A 180 -6.35 -14.47 6.92
N ASP A 181 -7.10 -15.50 7.29
CA ASP A 181 -7.01 -16.23 8.58
C ASP A 181 -5.66 -16.99 8.76
N CYS A 182 -4.58 -16.47 8.18
CA CYS A 182 -3.22 -16.87 8.47
C CYS A 182 -2.91 -16.65 9.96
N GLU A 183 -2.03 -17.50 10.50
CA GLU A 183 -1.69 -17.51 11.93
C GLU A 183 -1.24 -16.14 12.47
N GLN A 184 -0.58 -15.33 11.63
CA GLN A 184 -0.17 -13.97 11.97
C GLN A 184 -1.33 -12.98 12.17
N THR A 185 -2.44 -13.10 11.43
CA THR A 185 -3.64 -12.26 11.65
C THR A 185 -4.53 -12.80 12.76
N LYS A 186 -4.32 -14.05 13.18
CA LYS A 186 -5.06 -14.71 14.25
C LYS A 186 -4.60 -14.28 15.65
N SER A 187 -3.54 -13.48 15.77
CA SER A 187 -3.10 -12.99 17.07
C SER A 187 -4.23 -12.18 17.74
N PRO A 188 -4.81 -12.67 18.86
CA PRO A 188 -5.95 -12.01 19.50
C PRO A 188 -5.55 -10.65 20.05
N ARG A 189 -4.27 -10.48 20.41
CA ARG A 189 -3.71 -9.23 20.93
C ARG A 189 -3.78 -8.11 19.90
N VAL A 190 -3.40 -8.38 18.64
CA VAL A 190 -3.46 -7.38 17.57
C VAL A 190 -4.91 -7.04 17.24
N ARG A 191 -5.81 -8.03 17.18
CA ARG A 191 -7.24 -7.77 16.95
C ARG A 191 -7.84 -6.88 18.04
N ILE A 192 -7.58 -7.19 19.32
CA ILE A 192 -8.03 -6.36 20.45
C ILE A 192 -7.46 -4.94 20.37
N PHE A 193 -6.16 -4.80 20.06
CA PHE A 193 -5.52 -3.51 19.90
C PHE A 193 -6.17 -2.68 18.77
N LEU A 194 -6.41 -3.28 17.60
CA LEU A 194 -7.07 -2.62 16.48
C LEU A 194 -8.52 -2.22 16.80
N TYR A 195 -9.27 -3.08 17.51
CA TYR A 195 -10.61 -2.71 17.96
C TYR A 195 -10.60 -1.55 18.96
N LEU A 196 -9.67 -1.56 19.93
CA LEU A 196 -9.51 -0.44 20.87
C LEU A 196 -9.15 0.85 20.13
N LEU A 197 -8.22 0.79 19.18
CA LEU A 197 -7.86 1.94 18.36
C LEU A 197 -9.07 2.45 17.56
N GLY A 198 -9.84 1.55 16.95
CA GLY A 198 -11.06 1.88 16.23
C GLY A 198 -12.10 2.56 17.14
N VAL A 199 -12.32 2.04 18.35
CA VAL A 199 -13.21 2.67 19.34
C VAL A 199 -12.71 4.05 19.74
N CYS A 200 -11.40 4.23 20.00
CA CYS A 200 -10.83 5.54 20.29
C CYS A 200 -11.03 6.54 19.16
N CYS A 201 -10.86 6.12 17.90
CA CYS A 201 -11.14 6.96 16.73
C CYS A 201 -12.63 7.34 16.63
N LEU A 202 -13.54 6.40 16.89
CA LEU A 202 -14.99 6.66 16.88
C LEU A 202 -15.41 7.61 18.01
N VAL A 203 -14.82 7.48 19.21
CA VAL A 203 -15.05 8.41 20.31
C VAL A 203 -14.51 9.81 19.97
N GLY A 204 -13.33 9.89 19.36
CA GLY A 204 -12.76 11.16 18.90
C GLY A 204 -13.63 11.84 17.85
N LEU A 205 -14.03 11.12 16.80
CA LEU A 205 -14.96 11.61 15.78
C LEU A 205 -16.31 12.00 16.37
N GLY A 206 -16.84 11.20 17.31
CA GLY A 206 -18.09 11.50 18.01
C GLY A 206 -17.99 12.78 18.84
N TRP A 207 -16.87 12.99 19.52
CA TRP A 207 -16.59 14.21 20.27
C TRP A 207 -16.51 15.42 19.35
N ASP A 208 -15.83 15.33 18.21
CA ASP A 208 -15.74 16.41 17.23
C ASP A 208 -17.12 16.78 16.65
N VAL A 209 -17.96 15.78 16.34
CA VAL A 209 -19.34 16.00 15.89
C VAL A 209 -20.16 16.70 16.97
N ILE A 210 -20.13 16.21 18.22
CA ILE A 210 -20.84 16.86 19.34
C ILE A 210 -20.32 18.28 19.55
N ARG A 211 -19.00 18.48 19.49
CA ARG A 211 -18.37 19.78 19.65
C ARG A 211 -18.88 20.76 18.60
N TYR A 212 -18.90 20.34 17.34
CA TYR A 212 -19.38 21.13 16.21
C TYR A 212 -20.84 21.56 16.38
N TYR A 213 -21.74 20.64 16.74
CA TYR A 213 -23.17 20.94 16.84
C TYR A 213 -23.58 21.66 18.12
N VAL A 214 -22.96 21.34 19.27
CA VAL A 214 -23.38 21.87 20.59
C VAL A 214 -22.69 23.19 20.91
N PHE A 215 -21.40 23.31 20.65
CA PHE A 215 -20.62 24.48 21.05
C PHE A 215 -20.49 25.53 19.94
N GLY A 216 -20.89 25.17 18.71
CA GLY A 216 -20.67 25.96 17.50
C GLY A 216 -19.19 26.07 17.16
N VAL A 217 -18.87 26.24 15.88
CA VAL A 217 -17.53 26.66 15.48
C VAL A 217 -17.38 28.12 15.93
N ARG A 218 -16.87 28.32 17.16
CA ARG A 218 -16.28 29.61 17.47
C ARG A 218 -15.02 29.70 16.60
N PRO A 219 -14.91 30.69 15.69
CA PRO A 219 -13.66 30.90 14.99
C PRO A 219 -12.56 31.05 16.05
N ASP A 220 -11.44 30.36 15.86
CA ASP A 220 -10.29 30.53 16.74
C ASP A 220 -9.87 32.00 16.63
N PRO A 221 -9.86 32.76 17.73
CA PRO A 221 -9.63 34.20 17.68
C PRO A 221 -8.23 34.57 17.15
N GLU A 222 -7.29 33.63 17.13
CA GLU A 222 -5.94 33.83 16.57
C GLU A 222 -5.91 33.85 15.03
N GLU A 223 -6.73 33.04 14.33
CA GLU A 223 -6.75 33.05 12.85
C GLU A 223 -7.39 34.35 12.31
N ASP A 224 -8.35 34.93 13.06
CA ASP A 224 -8.98 36.19 12.69
C ASP A 224 -8.02 37.39 12.82
N GLU A 225 -7.05 37.36 13.75
CA GLU A 225 -6.05 38.44 13.89
C GLU A 225 -4.99 38.41 12.78
N GLU A 226 -4.48 37.23 12.40
CA GLU A 226 -3.47 37.13 11.34
C GLU A 226 -4.05 37.50 9.96
N ASP A 227 -5.25 37.02 9.60
CA ASP A 227 -5.89 37.37 8.31
C ASP A 227 -6.31 38.86 8.27
N TYR A 228 -6.66 39.45 9.41
CA TYR A 228 -6.92 40.90 9.47
C TYR A 228 -5.65 41.73 9.23
N ASP A 229 -4.53 41.35 9.84
CA ASP A 229 -3.27 42.09 9.68
C ASP A 229 -2.66 41.94 8.28
N ASP A 230 -2.80 40.77 7.64
CA ASP A 230 -2.36 40.58 6.25
C ASP A 230 -3.23 41.34 5.24
N LYS A 231 -4.56 41.34 5.39
CA LYS A 231 -5.45 42.21 4.58
C LYS A 231 -5.12 43.69 4.75
N LYS A 232 -4.75 44.11 5.96
CA LYS A 232 -4.33 45.48 6.27
C LYS A 232 -2.97 45.84 5.65
N ARG A 233 -2.04 44.88 5.54
CA ARG A 233 -0.76 45.05 4.84
C ARG A 233 -0.95 45.18 3.33
N LEU A 234 -1.74 44.29 2.73
CA LEU A 234 -2.04 44.32 1.28
C LEU A 234 -2.71 45.64 0.87
N THR A 235 -3.72 46.08 1.63
CA THR A 235 -4.40 47.37 1.35
C THR A 235 -3.49 48.59 1.54
N LYS A 236 -2.49 48.54 2.43
CA LYS A 236 -1.47 49.59 2.56
C LYS A 236 -0.52 49.63 1.36
N GLU A 237 -0.07 48.48 0.87
CA GLU A 237 0.82 48.40 -0.29
C GLU A 237 0.13 48.85 -1.58
N GLU A 238 -1.11 48.43 -1.82
CA GLU A 238 -1.89 48.88 -2.98
C GLU A 238 -2.12 50.40 -2.95
N LYS A 239 -2.44 50.97 -1.78
CA LYS A 239 -2.58 52.43 -1.61
C LYS A 239 -1.26 53.17 -1.90
N LYS A 240 -0.10 52.60 -1.54
CA LYS A 240 1.21 53.18 -1.88
C LYS A 240 1.48 53.11 -3.39
N LYS A 241 1.22 51.98 -4.05
CA LYS A 241 1.35 51.83 -5.51
C LYS A 241 0.48 52.84 -6.26
N ARG A 242 -0.81 52.95 -5.91
CA ARG A 242 -1.74 53.92 -6.53
C ARG A 242 -1.36 55.38 -6.29
N LYS A 243 -0.69 55.70 -5.17
CA LYS A 243 -0.14 57.06 -4.93
C LYS A 243 1.11 57.30 -5.77
N GLY A 244 2.01 56.33 -5.88
CA GLY A 244 3.20 56.40 -6.74
C GLY A 244 2.85 56.59 -8.21
N GLU A 245 1.90 55.82 -8.74
CA GLU A 245 1.43 55.94 -10.12
C GLU A 245 0.74 57.29 -10.41
N ARG A 246 -0.06 57.81 -9.46
CA ARG A 246 -0.61 59.17 -9.58
C ARG A 246 0.49 60.23 -9.61
N PHE A 247 1.52 60.08 -8.80
CA PHE A 247 2.64 61.02 -8.77
C PHE A 247 3.44 60.98 -10.08
N LEU A 248 3.74 59.79 -10.59
CA LEU A 248 4.37 59.58 -11.91
C LEU A 248 3.52 60.12 -13.06
N GLY A 249 2.21 59.91 -13.04
CA GLY A 249 1.28 60.46 -14.03
C GLY A 249 1.25 61.99 -14.05
N ILE A 250 1.25 62.63 -12.88
CA ILE A 250 1.31 64.10 -12.75
C ILE A 250 2.68 64.63 -13.22
N TRP A 251 3.78 63.94 -12.87
CA TRP A 251 5.13 64.34 -13.27
C TRP A 251 5.35 64.23 -14.78
N CYS A 252 4.88 63.13 -15.40
CA CYS A 252 4.91 62.96 -16.85
C CYS A 252 4.04 63.98 -17.60
N ARG A 253 2.90 64.41 -17.04
CA ARG A 253 2.06 65.45 -17.64
C ARG A 253 2.77 66.82 -17.62
N ARG A 254 3.37 67.19 -16.48
CA ARG A 254 4.10 68.45 -16.33
C ARG A 254 5.33 68.55 -17.25
N ARG A 255 6.05 67.44 -17.47
CA ARG A 255 7.21 67.39 -18.38
C ARG A 255 6.80 67.52 -19.86
N ARG A 256 5.62 67.03 -20.23
CA ARG A 256 5.08 67.18 -21.59
C ARG A 256 4.72 68.64 -21.90
N ASP A 257 4.12 69.33 -20.93
CA ASP A 257 3.73 70.73 -21.10
C ASP A 257 4.96 71.67 -21.15
N SER A 258 6.06 71.34 -20.45
CA SER A 258 7.30 72.11 -20.54
C SER A 258 8.02 72.00 -21.89
N VAL A 259 7.87 70.89 -22.62
CA VAL A 259 8.49 70.68 -23.95
C VAL A 259 7.69 71.36 -25.07
N ALA A 260 6.42 71.69 -24.83
CA ALA A 260 5.55 72.34 -25.82
C ALA A 260 5.73 73.87 -25.90
N VAL A 261 6.46 74.48 -24.97
CA VAL A 261 6.66 75.95 -24.88
C VAL A 261 7.98 76.41 -25.53
N GLU A 262 8.87 75.49 -25.91
CA GLU A 262 10.16 75.78 -26.59
C GLU A 262 10.11 75.59 -28.12
N LYS A 263 8.93 75.51 -28.72
CA LYS A 263 8.74 75.58 -30.18
C LYS A 263 7.90 76.79 -30.54
#